data_AF-A0A0R0AQ55-F1
#
_entry.id   AF-A0A0R0AQ55-F1
#
_cell.length_a   1.000
_cell.length_b   1.000
_cell.length_c   1.000
_cell.angle_alpha   90.00
_cell.angle_beta   90.00
_cell.angle_gamma   90.00
#
_symmetry.space_group_name_H-M   'P 1'
#
loop_
_entity.id
_entity.type
_entity.pdbx_description
1 polymer ?
#
loop_
_entity_poly.entity_id
_entity_poly.type
_entity_poly.pdbx_seq_one_letter_code
_entity_poly.pdbx_strand_id
1 'polypeptide(L)'
;MTTSKRKPKLSAVNHLQGVLTVLDGKTKLPTAEVLTAIREMVSDALAVLQEPDPLKRRIAFVLLAVQESTEVNVREVRGKRITRVTVVDQPLYHWALEEIHALAGAA
;
A
#
# COMPACT_ATOMS: atom_id res chain seq x y z
N MET A 1 4.21 29.67 -21.04
CA MET A 1 3.98 28.91 -19.79
C MET A 1 3.15 27.69 -20.11
N THR A 2 3.75 26.50 -20.19
CA THR A 2 3.04 25.26 -20.54
C THR A 2 2.61 24.54 -19.27
N THR A 3 1.31 24.49 -19.02
CA THR A 3 0.70 23.79 -17.88
C THR A 3 0.79 22.27 -18.10
N SER A 4 1.70 21.62 -17.38
CA SER A 4 1.78 20.15 -17.32
C SER A 4 0.55 19.62 -16.58
N LYS A 5 -0.39 19.00 -17.32
CA LYS A 5 -1.55 18.31 -16.76
C LYS A 5 -1.06 17.14 -15.91
N ARG A 6 -1.06 17.30 -14.58
CA ARG A 6 -0.85 16.20 -13.62
C ARG A 6 -1.98 15.19 -13.80
N LYS A 7 -1.64 13.98 -14.26
CA LYS A 7 -2.56 12.84 -14.24
C LYS A 7 -2.94 12.58 -12.78
N PRO A 8 -4.24 12.44 -12.44
CA PRO A 8 -4.64 12.13 -11.08
C PRO A 8 -4.10 10.74 -10.73
N LYS A 9 -3.30 10.66 -9.67
CA LYS A 9 -2.93 9.38 -9.07
C LYS A 9 -4.21 8.82 -8.44
N LEU A 10 -4.75 7.78 -9.05
CA LEU A 10 -5.84 7.02 -8.47
C LEU A 10 -5.34 6.45 -7.14
N SER A 11 -5.99 6.81 -6.03
CA SER A 11 -5.64 6.28 -4.70
C SER A 11 -5.89 4.77 -4.65
N ALA A 12 -5.21 4.03 -3.77
CA ALA A 12 -5.50 2.61 -3.53
C ALA A 12 -6.99 2.38 -3.21
N VAL A 13 -7.62 3.35 -2.54
CA VAL A 13 -9.08 3.39 -2.33
C VAL A 13 -9.85 3.52 -3.66
N ASN A 14 -9.42 4.38 -4.58
CA ASN A 14 -10.02 4.48 -5.92
C ASN A 14 -9.76 3.24 -6.78
N HIS A 15 -8.65 2.52 -6.55
CA HIS A 15 -8.37 1.23 -7.20
C HIS A 15 -9.31 0.16 -6.64
N LEU A 16 -9.45 0.06 -5.31
CA LEU A 16 -10.36 -0.88 -4.66
C LEU A 16 -11.84 -0.57 -4.97
N GLN A 17 -12.23 0.70 -4.99
CA GLN A 17 -13.55 1.16 -5.44
C GLN A 17 -13.75 0.95 -6.94
N GLY A 18 -12.70 1.12 -7.74
CA GLY A 18 -12.67 0.77 -9.16
C GLY A 18 -12.86 -0.72 -9.39
N VAL A 19 -12.26 -1.55 -8.54
CA VAL A 19 -12.43 -3.02 -8.55
C VAL A 19 -13.86 -3.38 -8.12
N LEU A 20 -14.39 -2.79 -7.05
CA LEU A 20 -15.78 -3.01 -6.63
C LEU A 20 -16.77 -2.57 -7.70
N THR A 21 -16.55 -1.43 -8.37
CA THR A 21 -17.41 -0.96 -9.47
C THR A 21 -17.26 -1.77 -10.76
N VAL A 22 -16.09 -2.36 -11.04
CA VAL A 22 -15.89 -3.33 -12.14
C VAL A 22 -16.52 -4.69 -11.81
N LEU A 23 -16.57 -5.08 -10.54
CA LEU A 23 -17.25 -6.29 -10.07
C LEU A 23 -18.79 -6.11 -10.04
N ASP A 24 -19.28 -4.92 -9.66
CA ASP A 24 -20.70 -4.55 -9.66
C ASP A 24 -21.22 -4.19 -11.07
N GLY A 25 -20.32 -3.73 -11.93
CA GLY A 25 -20.59 -3.38 -13.32
C GLY A 25 -20.70 -4.61 -14.20
N LYS A 26 -21.77 -4.68 -14.99
CA LYS A 26 -22.05 -5.73 -15.98
C LYS A 26 -21.05 -5.80 -17.16
N THR A 27 -19.79 -5.44 -16.96
CA THR A 27 -18.69 -5.57 -17.93
C THR A 27 -17.91 -6.85 -17.64
N LYS A 28 -18.12 -7.84 -18.51
CA LYS A 28 -17.95 -9.26 -18.23
C LYS A 28 -16.53 -9.76 -17.94
N LEU A 29 -15.45 -8.99 -18.09
CA LEU A 29 -14.08 -9.49 -17.89
C LEU A 29 -13.11 -8.38 -17.43
N PRO A 30 -12.57 -8.45 -16.20
CA PRO A 30 -11.47 -7.58 -15.77
C PRO A 30 -10.20 -7.84 -16.59
N THR A 31 -9.39 -6.81 -16.86
CA THR A 31 -8.10 -6.96 -17.55
C THR A 31 -7.13 -7.80 -16.74
N ALA A 32 -6.29 -8.61 -17.40
CA ALA A 32 -5.36 -9.52 -16.74
C ALA A 32 -4.44 -8.82 -15.72
N GLU A 33 -3.97 -7.60 -16.02
CA GLU A 33 -3.14 -6.80 -15.09
C GLU A 33 -3.85 -6.48 -13.78
N VAL A 34 -5.16 -6.18 -13.85
CA VAL A 34 -5.97 -5.86 -12.67
C VAL A 34 -6.21 -7.13 -11.84
N LEU A 35 -6.48 -8.26 -12.49
CA LEU A 35 -6.61 -9.55 -11.80
C LEU A 35 -5.32 -9.99 -11.12
N THR A 36 -4.16 -9.74 -11.75
CA THR A 36 -2.85 -10.05 -11.16
C THR A 36 -2.60 -9.17 -9.93
N ALA A 37 -2.83 -7.86 -10.03
CA ALA A 37 -2.67 -6.94 -8.89
C ALA A 37 -3.60 -7.31 -7.72
N ILE A 38 -4.85 -7.68 -8.01
CA ILE A 38 -5.79 -8.17 -6.99
C ILE A 38 -5.28 -9.46 -6.36
N ARG A 39 -4.81 -10.42 -7.17
CA ARG A 39 -4.30 -11.70 -6.69
C ARG A 39 -3.10 -11.50 -5.77
N GLU A 40 -2.17 -10.65 -6.13
CA GLU A 40 -0.97 -10.35 -5.33
C GLU A 40 -1.36 -9.76 -3.98
N MET A 41 -2.17 -8.70 -3.98
CA MET A 41 -2.65 -8.05 -2.76
C MET A 41 -3.45 -9.00 -1.84
N VAL A 42 -4.32 -9.83 -2.40
CA VAL A 42 -5.09 -10.82 -1.62
C VAL A 42 -4.16 -11.92 -1.09
N SER A 43 -3.16 -12.33 -1.87
CA SER A 43 -2.19 -13.35 -1.44
C SER A 43 -1.33 -12.84 -0.30
N ASP A 44 -0.90 -11.58 -0.35
CA ASP A 44 -0.13 -10.93 0.72
C ASP A 44 -0.98 -10.81 2.00
N ALA A 45 -2.24 -10.37 1.87
CA ALA A 45 -3.16 -10.30 3.00
C ALA A 45 -3.43 -11.68 3.64
N LEU A 46 -3.59 -12.73 2.82
CA LEU A 46 -3.78 -14.10 3.30
C LEU A 46 -2.51 -14.64 3.99
N ALA A 47 -1.32 -14.33 3.47
CA ALA A 47 -0.07 -14.73 4.09
C ALA A 47 0.08 -14.13 5.50
N VAL A 48 -0.28 -12.86 5.67
CA VAL A 48 -0.30 -12.20 6.99
C VAL A 48 -1.28 -12.90 7.94
N LEU A 49 -2.49 -13.22 7.48
CA LEU A 49 -3.51 -13.86 8.32
C LEU A 49 -3.17 -15.30 8.70
N GLN A 50 -2.45 -16.02 7.84
CA GLN A 50 -2.08 -17.42 8.04
C GLN A 50 -0.78 -17.62 8.83
N GLU A 51 -0.07 -16.54 9.18
CA GLU A 51 1.14 -16.62 9.99
C GLU A 51 0.83 -17.22 11.38
N PRO A 52 1.42 -18.38 11.73
CA PRO A 52 1.13 -19.08 12.98
C PRO A 52 1.75 -18.40 14.20
N ASP A 53 2.87 -17.71 14.04
CA ASP A 53 3.51 -16.98 15.13
C ASP A 53 2.78 -15.64 15.35
N PRO A 54 2.16 -15.42 16.53
CA PRO A 54 1.41 -14.20 16.80
C PRO A 54 2.27 -12.94 16.72
N LEU A 55 3.57 -13.04 17.05
CA LEU A 55 4.49 -11.91 16.97
C LEU A 55 4.80 -11.57 15.51
N LYS A 56 5.14 -12.57 14.69
CA LYS A 56 5.39 -12.36 13.25
C LYS A 56 4.16 -11.83 12.52
N ARG A 57 2.98 -12.33 12.87
CA ARG A 57 1.71 -11.84 12.34
C ARG A 57 1.50 -10.36 12.65
N ARG A 58 1.73 -9.96 13.91
CA ARG A 58 1.62 -8.55 14.32
C ARG A 58 2.64 -7.68 13.58
N ILE A 59 3.88 -8.12 13.47
CA ILE A 59 4.92 -7.41 12.70
C ILE A 59 4.49 -7.23 11.24
N ALA A 60 3.99 -8.29 10.61
CA ALA A 60 3.58 -8.25 9.21
C ALA A 60 2.39 -7.29 8.99
N PHE A 61 1.41 -7.25 9.89
CA PHE A 61 0.32 -6.26 9.87
C PHE A 61 0.82 -4.82 9.98
N VAL A 62 1.76 -4.57 10.89
CA VAL A 62 2.32 -3.25 11.11
C VAL A 62 3.11 -2.78 9.88
N LEU A 63 3.90 -3.67 9.25
CA LEU A 63 4.61 -3.36 8.01
C LEU A 63 3.64 -3.05 6.85
N LEU A 64 2.56 -3.81 6.73
CA LEU A 64 1.52 -3.56 5.73
C LEU A 64 0.87 -2.18 5.94
N ALA A 65 0.58 -1.80 7.19
CA ALA A 65 0.03 -0.49 7.51
C ALA A 65 0.98 0.66 7.14
N VAL A 66 2.30 0.49 7.32
CA VAL A 66 3.30 1.48 6.85
C VAL A 66 3.31 1.57 5.33
N GLN A 67 3.22 0.45 4.63
CA GLN A 67 3.18 0.41 3.17
C GLN A 67 1.94 1.13 2.63
N GLU A 68 0.74 0.81 3.14
CA GLU A 68 -0.51 1.39 2.64
C GLU A 68 -0.68 2.87 3.01
N SER A 69 -0.06 3.32 4.12
CA SER A 69 -0.11 4.71 4.56
C SER A 69 0.95 5.61 3.93
N THR A 70 1.89 5.07 3.14
CA THR A 70 2.99 5.84 2.57
C THR A 70 3.22 5.61 1.06
N GLU A 71 3.60 6.67 0.36
CA GLU A 71 4.09 6.60 -1.01
C GLU A 71 5.60 6.86 -1.04
N VAL A 72 6.38 5.84 -1.41
CA VAL A 72 7.84 5.92 -1.49
C VAL A 72 8.28 6.10 -2.95
N ASN A 73 8.88 7.26 -3.25
CA ASN A 73 9.46 7.55 -4.55
C ASN A 73 10.98 7.64 -4.45
N VAL A 74 11.68 6.74 -5.13
CA VAL A 74 13.16 6.74 -5.21
C VAL A 74 13.57 7.26 -6.59
N ARG A 75 14.45 8.25 -6.63
CA ARG A 75 15.00 8.82 -7.88
C ARG A 75 16.48 9.04 -7.74
N GLU A 76 17.21 8.90 -8.84
CA GLU A 76 18.63 9.25 -8.90
C GLU A 76 18.80 10.63 -9.53
N VAL A 77 19.49 11.53 -8.84
CA VAL A 77 19.74 12.90 -9.30
C VAL A 77 21.22 13.21 -9.12
N ARG A 78 21.93 13.45 -10.24
CA ARG A 78 23.38 13.74 -10.25
C ARG A 78 24.21 12.68 -9.50
N GLY A 79 23.90 11.40 -9.72
CA GLY A 79 24.57 10.27 -9.05
C GLY A 79 24.22 10.10 -7.57
N LYS A 80 23.25 10.86 -7.04
CA LYS A 80 22.76 10.73 -5.67
C LYS A 80 21.37 10.11 -5.66
N ARG A 81 21.19 9.06 -4.85
CA ARG A 81 19.88 8.45 -4.58
C ARG A 81 19.09 9.37 -3.65
N ILE A 82 17.98 9.92 -4.14
CA ILE A 82 17.03 10.73 -3.38
C ILE A 82 15.77 9.89 -3.15
N THR A 83 15.45 9.64 -1.88
CA THR A 83 14.20 8.98 -1.49
C THR A 83 13.24 10.03 -0.93
N ARG A 84 12.03 10.09 -1.49
CA ARG A 84 10.93 10.89 -0.97
C ARG A 84 9.84 9.96 -0.48
N VAL A 85 9.53 10.04 0.81
CA VAL A 85 8.38 9.36 1.42
C VAL A 85 7.28 10.40 1.62
N THR A 86 6.08 10.10 1.17
CA THR A 86 4.89 10.93 1.38
C THR A 86 3.90 10.14 2.20
N VAL A 87 3.49 10.64 3.36
CA VAL A 87 2.42 10.02 4.14
C VAL A 87 1.09 10.38 3.49
N VAL A 88 0.33 9.37 3.06
CA VAL A 88 -0.96 9.54 2.37
C VAL A 88 -2.15 9.24 3.29
N ASP A 89 -1.94 8.46 4.36
CA ASP A 89 -2.91 8.22 5.43
C ASP A 89 -2.22 8.45 6.78
N GLN A 90 -2.46 9.62 7.37
CA GLN A 90 -1.75 10.04 8.57
C GLN A 90 -2.18 9.29 9.85
N PRO A 91 -3.48 9.05 10.11
CA PRO A 91 -3.91 8.21 11.21
C PRO A 91 -3.30 6.80 11.17
N LEU A 92 -3.35 6.13 10.02
CA LEU A 92 -2.81 4.77 9.88
C LEU A 92 -1.29 4.76 10.07
N TYR A 93 -0.60 5.76 9.53
CA TYR A 93 0.84 5.92 9.69
C TYR A 93 1.26 6.09 11.16
N HIS A 94 0.57 6.96 11.91
CA HIS A 94 0.88 7.19 13.33
C HIS A 94 0.63 5.92 14.16
N TRP A 95 -0.51 5.26 13.96
CA TRP A 95 -0.79 3.99 14.62
C TRP A 95 0.31 2.95 14.34
N ALA A 96 0.74 2.82 13.08
CA ALA A 96 1.78 1.87 12.71
C ALA A 96 3.12 2.19 13.39
N LEU A 97 3.49 3.48 13.51
CA LEU A 97 4.70 3.88 14.22
C LEU A 97 4.62 3.61 15.73
N GLU A 98 3.48 3.85 16.37
CA GLU A 98 3.27 3.52 17.78
C GLU A 98 3.48 2.02 18.03
N GLU A 99 2.93 1.17 17.15
CA GLU A 99 3.11 -0.28 17.22
C GLU A 99 4.57 -0.70 17.00
N ILE A 100 5.28 -0.09 16.04
CA ILE A 100 6.73 -0.33 15.84
C ILE A 100 7.50 0.02 17.11
N HIS A 101 7.21 1.16 17.73
CA HIS A 101 7.88 1.58 18.96
C HIS A 101 7.56 0.64 20.12
N ALA A 102 6.32 0.18 20.25
CA ALA A 102 5.94 -0.80 21.26
C ALA A 102 6.67 -2.14 21.07
N LEU A 103 6.83 -2.60 19.83
CA LEU A 103 7.58 -3.81 19.50
C LEU A 103 9.08 -3.65 19.75
N ALA A 104 9.66 -2.50 19.40
CA ALA A 104 11.08 -2.22 19.61
C ALA A 104 11.45 -1.97 21.08
N GLY A 105 10.53 -1.40 21.87
CA GLY A 105 10.72 -1.15 23.31
C GLY A 105 10.48 -2.39 24.19
N ALA A 106 9.93 -3.46 23.62
CA ALA A 106 9.73 -4.75 24.30
C ALA A 106 10.89 -5.74 24.06
N ALA A 107 11.90 -5.36 23.25
CA ALA A 107 13.05 -6.17 22.88
C ALA A 107 14.31 -5.84 23.70
#